data_AF-A0A1Y1NPV1-F1
#
_entry.id   AF-A0A1Y1NPV1-F1
#
_cell.length_a   1.000
_cell.length_b   1.000
_cell.length_c   1.000
_cell.angle_alpha   90.00
_cell.angle_beta   90.00
_cell.angle_gamma   90.00
#
_symmetry.space_group_name_H-M   'P 1'
#
loop_
_entity.id
_entity.type
_entity.pdbx_description
1 polymer ?
#
loop_
_entity_poly.entity_id
_entity_poly.type
_entity_poly.pdbx_seq_one_letter_code
_entity_poly.pdbx_strand_id
1 'polypeptide(L)'
;PTTPSEQAAALAGTTQKKVGDYKVLNDIKTEEDLFGPGARPGSVPTDLEQATGLERLEILGKMEGVDIFDMRPLDASRKGTMENPILVRSAGDEQYAGCTGSP
;
A
#
# COMPACT_ATOMS: atom_id res chain seq x y z
N PRO A 1 -8.47 -0.58 -9.38
CA PRO A 1 -9.30 -1.39 -8.47
C PRO A 1 -10.28 -0.51 -7.69
N THR A 2 -11.58 -0.55 -8.02
CA THR A 2 -12.64 0.29 -7.43
C THR A 2 -13.45 -0.42 -6.35
N THR A 3 -13.41 -1.76 -6.30
CA THR A 3 -14.09 -2.54 -5.27
C THR A 3 -13.11 -3.03 -4.21
N PRO A 4 -13.55 -3.24 -2.95
CA PRO A 4 -12.69 -3.84 -1.93
C PRO A 4 -12.09 -5.18 -2.34
N SER A 5 -12.75 -5.98 -3.16
CA SER A 5 -12.20 -7.24 -3.66
C SER A 5 -11.06 -7.01 -4.63
N GLU A 6 -11.17 -6.02 -5.52
CA GLU A 6 -10.11 -5.62 -6.44
C GLU A 6 -8.96 -4.91 -5.71
N GLN A 7 -9.27 -4.13 -4.66
CA GLN A 7 -8.26 -3.58 -3.76
C GLN A 7 -7.52 -4.72 -3.03
N ALA A 8 -8.20 -5.82 -2.68
CA ALA A 8 -7.59 -7.04 -2.13
C ALA A 8 -6.65 -7.64 -3.14
N ALA A 9 -7.12 -7.82 -4.36
CA ALA A 9 -6.36 -8.42 -5.43
C ALA A 9 -5.14 -7.57 -5.81
N ALA A 10 -5.23 -6.24 -5.71
CA ALA A 10 -4.11 -5.33 -5.92
C ALA A 10 -3.04 -5.42 -4.82
N LEU A 11 -3.44 -5.66 -3.55
CA LEU A 11 -2.50 -5.92 -2.46
C LEU A 11 -1.99 -7.37 -2.43
N ALA A 12 -2.80 -8.35 -2.85
CA ALA A 12 -2.50 -9.78 -2.78
C ALA A 12 -1.82 -10.32 -4.05
N GLY A 13 -1.87 -9.56 -5.14
CA GLY A 13 -1.47 -9.99 -6.47
C GLY A 13 -0.34 -9.15 -7.02
N THR A 14 0.86 -9.32 -6.48
CA THR A 14 2.08 -8.95 -7.20
C THR A 14 3.04 -10.13 -7.19
N THR A 15 3.16 -10.75 -8.36
CA THR A 15 4.30 -11.58 -8.78
C THR A 15 5.57 -10.99 -8.18
N GLN A 16 6.36 -11.80 -7.47
CA GLN A 16 7.65 -11.42 -6.87
C GLN A 16 8.48 -10.63 -7.89
N LYS A 17 8.36 -9.30 -7.85
CA LYS A 17 9.07 -8.43 -8.77
C LYS A 17 10.44 -8.25 -8.13
N LYS A 18 11.46 -8.88 -8.70
CA LYS A 18 12.82 -8.75 -8.19
C LYS A 18 13.27 -7.30 -8.34
N VAL A 19 13.23 -6.53 -7.26
CA VAL A 19 13.71 -5.14 -7.22
C VAL A 19 15.20 -5.16 -6.88
N GLY A 20 16.03 -5.48 -7.88
CA GLY A 20 17.49 -5.57 -7.69
C GLY A 20 17.87 -6.52 -6.55
N ASP A 21 18.66 -6.01 -5.60
CA ASP A 21 19.11 -6.71 -4.39
C ASP A 21 18.30 -6.32 -3.13
N TYR A 22 17.19 -5.60 -3.28
CA TYR A 22 16.36 -5.14 -2.15
C TYR A 22 15.29 -6.16 -1.78
N LYS A 23 14.93 -6.19 -0.49
CA LYS A 23 13.82 -7.00 0.04
C LYS A 23 12.49 -6.58 -0.60
N VAL A 24 11.63 -7.55 -0.91
CA VAL A 24 10.25 -7.29 -1.38
C VAL A 24 9.29 -7.24 -0.19
N LEU A 25 8.08 -6.71 -0.39
CA LEU A 25 7.05 -6.58 0.64
C LEU A 25 6.77 -7.89 1.39
N ASN A 26 6.80 -9.01 0.67
CA ASN A 26 6.56 -10.32 1.28
C ASN A 26 7.66 -10.75 2.26
N ASP A 27 8.87 -10.18 2.16
CA ASP A 27 10.01 -10.48 3.03
C ASP A 27 10.06 -9.59 4.28
N ILE A 28 9.26 -8.52 4.32
CA ILE A 28 9.18 -7.60 5.46
C ILE A 28 8.25 -8.23 6.51
N LYS A 29 8.81 -8.62 7.66
CA LYS A 29 8.05 -9.20 8.77
C LYS A 29 8.07 -8.33 10.02
N THR A 30 9.17 -7.60 10.23
CA THR A 30 9.33 -6.73 11.39
C THR A 30 9.86 -5.36 11.00
N GLU A 31 9.88 -4.42 11.94
CA GLU A 31 10.41 -3.07 11.71
C GLU A 31 11.90 -3.07 11.38
N GLU A 32 12.64 -4.06 11.86
CA GLU A 32 14.07 -4.24 11.56
C GLU A 32 14.31 -4.64 10.10
N ASP A 33 13.32 -5.19 9.41
CA ASP A 33 13.41 -5.44 7.97
C ASP A 33 13.36 -4.14 7.15
N LEU A 34 12.97 -3.04 7.78
CA LEU A 34 12.85 -1.72 7.16
C LEU A 34 14.12 -0.87 7.26
N PHE A 35 15.29 -1.48 7.50
CA PHE A 35 16.58 -0.81 7.35
C PHE A 35 17.15 -0.98 5.93
N GLY A 36 17.63 0.12 5.34
CA GLY A 36 18.32 0.12 4.06
C GLY A 36 19.76 -0.41 4.15
N PRO A 37 20.36 -0.85 3.02
CA PRO A 37 21.72 -1.39 2.99
C PRO A 37 22.83 -0.35 3.22
N GLY A 38 22.51 0.95 3.16
CA GLY A 38 23.48 2.05 3.21
C GLY A 38 24.18 2.28 1.86
N ALA A 39 24.57 3.53 1.62
CA ALA A 39 25.30 3.92 0.41
C ALA A 39 26.83 3.77 0.58
N ARG A 40 27.55 3.71 -0.54
CA ARG A 40 29.02 3.66 -0.51
C ARG A 40 29.62 4.98 -0.01
N PRO A 41 30.75 4.97 0.73
CA PRO A 41 31.41 6.19 1.16
C PRO A 41 31.75 7.12 -0.01
N GLY A 42 31.48 8.42 0.15
CA GLY A 42 31.74 9.44 -0.88
C GLY A 42 30.69 9.54 -1.99
N SER A 43 29.60 8.75 -1.92
CA SER A 43 28.44 8.90 -2.79
C SER A 43 27.28 9.59 -2.07
N VAL A 44 26.39 10.24 -2.83
CA VAL A 44 25.13 10.76 -2.30
C VAL A 44 24.16 9.57 -2.24
N PRO A 45 23.58 9.25 -1.07
CA PRO A 45 22.66 8.13 -0.93
C PRO A 45 21.36 8.40 -1.68
N THR A 46 20.82 7.35 -2.27
CA THR A 46 19.43 7.32 -2.76
C THR A 46 18.47 6.95 -1.63
N ASP A 47 17.20 7.29 -1.79
CA ASP A 47 16.17 6.95 -0.78
C ASP A 47 16.09 5.43 -0.55
N LEU A 48 16.37 4.60 -1.56
CA LEU A 48 16.41 3.15 -1.38
C LEU A 48 17.52 2.65 -0.45
N GLU A 49 18.62 3.40 -0.35
CA GLU A 49 19.79 3.03 0.43
C GLU A 49 19.69 3.50 1.88
N GLN A 50 19.05 4.65 2.13
CA GLN A 50 19.00 5.27 3.46
C GLN A 50 17.61 5.47 4.07
N ALA A 51 16.51 5.30 3.32
CA ALA A 51 15.18 5.35 3.91
C ALA A 51 14.99 4.26 4.96
N THR A 52 14.25 4.57 6.02
CA THR A 52 13.96 3.66 7.13
C THR A 52 12.48 3.71 7.53
N GLY A 53 12.01 2.65 8.18
CA GLY A 53 10.65 2.60 8.74
C GLY A 53 9.54 2.74 7.67
N LEU A 54 8.51 3.55 7.97
CA LEU A 54 7.33 3.72 7.12
C LEU A 54 7.65 4.29 5.74
N GLU A 55 8.64 5.19 5.66
CA GLU A 55 9.11 5.74 4.38
C GLU A 55 9.64 4.64 3.46
N ARG A 56 10.47 3.74 4.01
CA ARG A 56 10.98 2.60 3.26
C ARG A 56 9.85 1.63 2.85
N LEU A 57 8.92 1.37 3.75
CA LEU A 57 7.77 0.52 3.48
C LEU A 57 6.97 1.07 2.28
N GLU A 58 6.68 2.37 2.27
CA GLU A 58 5.99 3.06 1.18
C GLU A 58 6.77 2.96 -0.15
N ILE A 59 8.08 3.21 -0.13
CA ILE A 59 8.93 3.15 -1.33
C ILE A 59 8.91 1.73 -1.92
N LEU A 60 9.12 0.69 -1.10
CA LEU A 60 9.12 -0.70 -1.55
C LEU A 60 7.75 -1.09 -2.13
N GLY A 61 6.67 -0.67 -1.48
CA GLY A 61 5.32 -0.89 -2.00
C GLY A 61 5.11 -0.24 -3.36
N LYS A 62 5.45 1.04 -3.51
CA LYS A 62 5.32 1.76 -4.78
C LYS A 62 6.13 1.13 -5.91
N MET A 63 7.31 0.59 -5.63
CA MET A 63 8.13 -0.12 -6.63
C MET A 63 7.48 -1.42 -7.12
N GLU A 64 6.75 -2.10 -6.23
CA GLU A 64 5.94 -3.27 -6.54
C GLU A 64 4.60 -2.91 -7.17
N GLY A 65 4.20 -1.63 -7.15
CA GLY A 65 2.91 -1.15 -7.65
C GLY A 65 1.77 -1.25 -6.63
N VAL A 66 2.12 -1.45 -5.36
CA VAL A 66 1.19 -1.51 -4.22
C VAL A 66 1.24 -0.19 -3.46
N ASP A 67 0.10 0.50 -3.40
CA ASP A 67 -0.06 1.65 -2.51
C ASP A 67 -0.50 1.16 -1.13
N ILE A 68 0.42 1.23 -0.16
CA ILE A 68 0.23 0.67 1.19
C ILE A 68 -0.70 1.54 2.02
N PHE A 69 -0.65 2.85 1.82
CA PHE A 69 -1.51 3.81 2.49
C PHE A 69 -2.56 4.27 1.49
N ASP A 70 -3.68 3.56 1.45
CA ASP A 70 -4.73 3.80 0.45
C ASP A 70 -5.30 5.23 0.55
N MET A 71 -4.93 6.08 -0.39
CA MET A 71 -5.40 7.47 -0.48
C MET A 71 -6.57 7.65 -1.45
N ARG A 72 -7.18 6.57 -1.95
CA ARG A 72 -8.30 6.67 -2.89
C ARG A 72 -9.57 7.16 -2.19
N PRO A 73 -10.42 7.91 -2.90
CA PRO A 73 -11.72 8.29 -2.38
C PRO A 73 -12.62 7.06 -2.20
N LEU A 74 -13.65 7.22 -1.38
CA LEU A 74 -14.72 6.24 -1.23
C LEU A 74 -15.36 5.93 -2.59
N ASP A 75 -15.68 4.66 -2.84
CA ASP A 75 -16.43 4.26 -4.03
C ASP A 75 -17.85 4.86 -3.98
N ALA A 76 -18.09 5.87 -4.82
CA ALA A 76 -19.38 6.54 -4.99
C ALA A 76 -20.04 6.19 -6.33
N SER A 77 -19.61 5.13 -7.02
CA SER A 77 -20.13 4.76 -8.34
C SER A 77 -21.59 4.30 -8.34
N ARG A 78 -22.14 3.97 -7.17
CA ARG A 78 -23.52 3.50 -6.98
C ARG A 78 -24.05 3.89 -5.60
N LYS A 79 -25.38 3.92 -5.47
CA LYS A 79 -26.07 4.33 -4.23
C LYS A 79 -25.86 3.40 -3.02
N GLY A 80 -25.64 2.09 -3.24
CA GLY A 80 -25.61 1.08 -2.17
C GLY A 80 -27.00 0.83 -1.55
N THR A 81 -27.35 -0.42 -1.28
CA THR A 81 -28.59 -0.79 -0.56
C THR A 81 -28.26 -1.73 0.60
N MET A 82 -29.25 -2.06 1.43
CA MET A 82 -29.07 -3.04 2.51
C MET A 82 -28.72 -4.42 1.95
N GLU A 83 -29.31 -4.79 0.81
CA GLU A 83 -29.05 -6.06 0.12
C GLU A 83 -27.71 -6.04 -0.63
N ASN A 84 -27.28 -4.87 -1.12
CA ASN A 84 -26.03 -4.70 -1.84
C ASN A 84 -25.30 -3.43 -1.38
N PRO A 85 -24.60 -3.48 -0.23
CA PRO A 85 -23.94 -2.31 0.36
C PRO A 85 -22.65 -1.95 -0.38
N ILE A 86 -22.17 -0.71 -0.22
CA ILE A 86 -20.80 -0.33 -0.58
C ILE A 86 -19.89 -0.84 0.52
N LEU A 87 -19.05 -1.82 0.19
CA LEU A 87 -18.08 -2.37 1.13
C LEU A 87 -16.92 -1.37 1.28
N VAL A 88 -16.45 -1.17 2.51
CA VAL A 88 -15.32 -0.31 2.84
C VAL A 88 -14.31 -1.13 3.63
N ARG A 89 -13.03 -0.99 3.30
CA ARG A 89 -11.95 -1.64 4.03
C ARG A 89 -11.60 -0.80 5.25
N SER A 90 -11.59 -1.44 6.41
CA SER A 90 -11.17 -0.84 7.66
C SER A 90 -10.02 -1.64 8.24
N ALA A 91 -9.06 -0.95 8.84
CA ALA A 91 -7.99 -1.56 9.64
C ALA A 91 -8.41 -1.80 11.11
N GLY A 92 -9.55 -1.24 11.54
CA GLY A 92 -10.12 -1.43 12.87
C GLY A 92 -11.62 -1.72 12.83
N ASP A 93 -12.26 -1.76 14.01
CA ASP A 93 -13.68 -2.12 14.13
C ASP A 93 -14.63 -1.05 13.54
N GLU A 94 -14.19 0.20 13.51
CA GLU A 94 -14.97 1.35 13.04
C GLU A 94 -14.16 2.19 12.03
N GLN A 95 -14.86 2.78 11.05
CA GLN A 95 -14.27 3.65 10.03
C GLN A 95 -15.25 4.77 9.67
N TYR A 96 -14.75 6.02 9.66
CA TYR A 96 -15.54 7.16 9.20
C TYR A 96 -15.60 7.21 7.67
N ALA A 97 -16.79 7.36 7.12
CA ALA A 97 -17.04 7.47 5.69
C ALA A 97 -17.76 8.79 5.35
N GLY A 98 -17.13 9.60 4.49
CA GLY A 98 -17.69 10.86 4.00
C GLY A 98 -18.57 10.65 2.78
N CYS A 99 -19.89 10.59 2.96
CA CYS A 99 -20.82 10.48 1.83
C CYS A 99 -21.00 11.82 1.12
N THR A 100 -20.74 11.86 -0.18
CA THR A 100 -20.96 13.03 -1.05
C THR A 100 -22.14 12.85 -2.01
N GLY A 101 -22.80 11.69 -1.98
CA GLY A 101 -23.86 11.30 -2.93
C GLY A 101 -23.35 10.44 -4.09
N SER A 102 -24.27 9.71 -4.73
CA SER A 102 -24.03 9.02 -6.00
C SER A 102 -24.30 10.00 -7.15
N PRO A 103 -23.52 9.98 -8.25
CA PRO A 103 -23.88 10.69 -9.48
C PRO A 103 -25.23 10.25 -10.05
#